data_AF-A0A2T4DSH4-F1
#
_entry.id   AF-A0A2T4DSH4-F1
#
_cell.length_a   1.000
_cell.length_b   1.000
_cell.length_c   1.000
_cell.angle_alpha   90.00
_cell.angle_beta   90.00
_cell.angle_gamma   90.00
#
_symmetry.space_group_name_H-M   'P 1'
#
loop_
_entity.id
_entity.type
_entity.pdbx_description
1 polymer ?
#
loop_
_entity_poly.entity_id
_entity_poly.type
_entity_poly.pdbx_seq_one_letter_code
_entity_poly.pdbx_strand_id
1 'polypeptide(L)'
;MVKYSINTLILRQIDFMERIARAFLAFTGFGYVVLLFYAYAYFADETVVRLNLDSEVYKFSNNTLFYTGLVIPAVIIIVCYSLGNLIKKQSVSSNSYFKNEKAQRSLYSWSVSLAGAFNLFFSALLTAIIFTNNQEGFQQNGYIPLLVGSLVIILFWIIWLPLILRKNK
;
A
#
# COMPACT_ATOMS: atom_id res chain seq x y z
N MET A 1 -39.60 -13.67 2.99
CA MET A 1 -38.42 -14.47 3.39
C MET A 1 -37.18 -14.24 2.52
N VAL A 2 -37.28 -14.20 1.18
CA VAL A 2 -36.11 -14.07 0.27
C VAL A 2 -35.28 -12.77 0.47
N LYS A 3 -35.94 -11.63 0.77
CA LYS A 3 -35.27 -10.33 0.95
C LYS A 3 -34.33 -10.28 2.18
N TYR A 4 -34.64 -11.04 3.23
CA TYR A 4 -33.80 -11.14 4.43
C TYR A 4 -32.53 -11.95 4.16
N SER A 5 -32.63 -13.02 3.36
CA SER A 5 -31.48 -13.87 2.98
C SER A 5 -30.45 -13.14 2.11
N ILE A 6 -30.89 -12.20 1.27
CA ILE A 6 -29.99 -11.45 0.38
C ILE A 6 -29.22 -10.37 1.15
N ASN A 7 -29.89 -9.67 2.08
CA ASN A 7 -29.24 -8.64 2.89
C ASN A 7 -28.16 -9.22 3.82
N THR A 8 -28.39 -10.39 4.43
CA THR A 8 -27.35 -11.08 5.22
C THR A 8 -26.18 -11.54 4.38
N LEU A 9 -26.41 -11.99 3.15
CA LEU A 9 -25.33 -12.42 2.25
C LEU A 9 -24.45 -11.23 1.81
N ILE A 10 -25.06 -10.10 1.48
CA ILE A 10 -24.37 -8.86 1.11
C ILE A 10 -23.55 -8.32 2.29
N LEU A 11 -24.13 -8.27 3.49
CA LEU A 11 -23.42 -7.82 4.69
C LEU A 11 -22.22 -8.72 5.02
N ARG A 12 -22.37 -10.04 4.89
CA ARG A 12 -21.28 -11.02 5.11
C ARG A 12 -20.15 -10.85 4.09
N GLN A 13 -20.49 -10.56 2.83
CA GLN A 13 -19.50 -10.27 1.79
C GLN A 13 -18.73 -8.98 2.08
N ILE A 14 -19.41 -7.94 2.58
CA ILE A 14 -18.77 -6.67 2.91
C ILE A 14 -17.83 -6.82 4.12
N ASP A 15 -18.25 -7.52 5.17
CA ASP A 15 -17.40 -7.81 6.34
C ASP A 15 -16.15 -8.61 5.94
N PHE A 16 -16.31 -9.53 4.99
CA PHE A 16 -15.20 -10.31 4.45
C PHE A 16 -14.18 -9.43 3.71
N MET A 17 -14.63 -8.50 2.86
CA MET A 17 -13.73 -7.56 2.16
C MET A 17 -12.98 -6.65 3.13
N GLU A 18 -13.63 -6.23 4.23
CA GLU A 18 -12.99 -5.43 5.28
C GLU A 18 -11.86 -6.21 5.97
N ARG A 19 -12.09 -7.51 6.24
CA ARG A 19 -11.08 -8.41 6.81
C ARG A 19 -9.93 -8.63 5.83
N ILE A 20 -10.21 -8.84 4.55
CA ILE A 20 -9.16 -8.98 3.52
C ILE A 20 -8.30 -7.72 3.46
N ALA A 21 -8.90 -6.52 3.42
CA ALA A 21 -8.14 -5.28 3.35
C ALA A 21 -7.18 -5.12 4.55
N ARG A 22 -7.64 -5.43 5.76
CA ARG A 22 -6.79 -5.43 6.97
C ARG A 22 -5.72 -6.50 6.94
N ALA A 23 -6.04 -7.73 6.53
CA ALA A 23 -5.08 -8.82 6.42
C ALA A 23 -4.01 -8.50 5.37
N PHE A 24 -4.39 -7.92 4.24
CA PHE A 24 -3.49 -7.44 3.21
C PHE A 24 -2.55 -6.36 3.74
N LEU A 25 -3.07 -5.35 4.43
CA LEU A 25 -2.25 -4.33 5.08
C LEU A 25 -1.27 -4.95 6.09
N ALA A 26 -1.72 -5.85 6.96
CA ALA A 26 -0.88 -6.49 7.97
C ALA A 26 0.23 -7.33 7.34
N PHE A 27 -0.11 -8.17 6.35
CA PHE A 27 0.85 -9.04 5.67
C PHE A 27 1.90 -8.24 4.90
N THR A 28 1.46 -7.27 4.09
CA THR A 28 2.37 -6.40 3.33
C THR A 28 3.22 -5.52 4.24
N GLY A 29 2.65 -5.05 5.36
CA GLY A 29 3.38 -4.27 6.36
C GLY A 29 4.45 -5.09 7.06
N PHE A 30 4.13 -6.32 7.47
CA PHE A 30 5.10 -7.24 8.04
C PHE A 30 6.22 -7.57 7.05
N GLY A 31 5.86 -7.93 5.80
CA GLY A 31 6.84 -8.20 4.75
C GLY A 31 7.75 -7.01 4.47
N TYR A 32 7.19 -5.80 4.43
CA TYR A 32 7.95 -4.57 4.25
C TYR A 32 8.94 -4.34 5.40
N VAL A 33 8.50 -4.48 6.65
CA VAL A 33 9.37 -4.29 7.83
C VAL A 33 10.50 -5.30 7.82
N VAL A 34 10.22 -6.58 7.55
CA VAL A 34 11.25 -7.63 7.44
C VAL A 34 12.28 -7.25 6.36
N LEU A 35 11.82 -6.79 5.20
CA LEU A 35 12.70 -6.38 4.11
C LEU A 35 13.52 -5.12 4.47
N LEU A 36 12.95 -4.17 5.20
CA LEU A 36 13.66 -2.97 5.65
C LEU A 36 14.79 -3.32 6.62
N PHE A 37 14.54 -4.20 7.59
CA PHE A 37 15.58 -4.68 8.50
C PHE A 37 16.63 -5.53 7.78
N TYR A 38 16.20 -6.35 6.83
CA TYR A 38 17.13 -7.09 5.96
C TYR A 38 18.03 -6.13 5.18
N ALA A 39 17.47 -5.10 4.53
CA ALA A 39 18.24 -4.09 3.79
C ALA A 39 19.22 -3.36 4.71
N TYR A 40 18.79 -2.97 5.92
CA TYR A 40 19.64 -2.30 6.89
C TYR A 40 20.84 -3.16 7.31
N ALA A 41 20.60 -4.45 7.59
CA ALA A 41 21.66 -5.40 7.92
C ALA A 41 22.58 -5.68 6.73
N TYR A 42 22.02 -5.83 5.53
CA TYR A 42 22.77 -6.04 4.29
C TYR A 42 23.77 -4.91 4.01
N PHE A 43 23.40 -3.67 4.33
CA PHE A 43 24.24 -2.49 4.16
C PHE A 43 25.00 -2.07 5.42
N ALA A 44 25.14 -2.94 6.42
CA ALA A 44 25.76 -2.58 7.71
C ALA A 44 27.19 -2.05 7.57
N ASP A 45 27.99 -2.66 6.69
CA ASP A 45 29.38 -2.29 6.43
C ASP A 45 29.54 -1.25 5.30
N GLU A 46 28.43 -0.88 4.64
CA GLU A 46 28.44 0.05 3.51
C GLU A 46 28.31 1.50 3.98
N THR A 47 29.33 2.30 3.68
CA THR A 47 29.32 3.74 4.00
C THR A 47 28.36 4.54 3.11
N VAL A 48 28.08 4.04 1.90
CA VAL A 48 27.22 4.68 0.91
C VAL A 48 26.38 3.65 0.18
N VAL A 49 25.05 3.81 0.23
CA VAL A 49 24.10 3.06 -0.55
C VAL A 49 23.73 3.85 -1.81
N ARG A 50 23.64 3.18 -2.95
CA ARG A 50 23.41 3.80 -4.26
C ARG A 50 22.06 3.38 -4.84
N LEU A 51 21.40 4.29 -5.53
CA LEU A 51 20.28 3.97 -6.41
C LEU A 51 20.60 4.56 -7.79
N ASN A 52 20.74 3.68 -8.77
CA ASN A 52 21.00 4.07 -10.15
C ASN A 52 19.65 4.15 -10.88
N LEU A 53 19.30 5.35 -11.36
CA LEU A 53 18.11 5.57 -12.19
C LEU A 53 18.60 6.20 -13.49
N ASP A 54 18.61 5.41 -14.56
CA ASP A 54 19.17 5.79 -15.86
C ASP A 54 20.60 6.36 -15.75
N SER A 55 20.76 7.66 -15.99
CA SER A 55 22.03 8.39 -15.91
C SER A 55 22.33 8.98 -14.54
N GLU A 56 21.37 8.97 -13.62
CA GLU A 56 21.50 9.59 -12.30
C GLU A 56 21.83 8.54 -11.23
N VAL A 57 22.82 8.87 -10.39
CA VAL A 57 23.23 8.04 -9.26
C VAL A 57 22.91 8.78 -7.98
N TYR A 58 21.87 8.33 -7.30
CA TYR A 58 21.48 8.83 -5.98
C TYR A 58 22.31 8.10 -4.92
N LYS A 59 22.90 8.86 -3.99
CA LYS A 59 23.76 8.33 -2.92
C LYS A 59 23.24 8.78 -1.58
N PHE A 60 23.15 7.86 -0.63
CA PHE A 60 22.69 8.14 0.74
C PHE A 60 23.35 7.18 1.73
N SER A 61 23.36 7.54 3.01
CA SER A 61 23.85 6.66 4.06
C SER A 61 22.85 5.53 4.35
N ASN A 62 23.32 4.39 4.89
CA ASN A 62 22.43 3.32 5.34
C ASN A 62 21.41 3.81 6.40
N ASN A 63 21.83 4.67 7.32
CA ASN A 63 20.92 5.31 8.29
C ASN A 63 19.84 6.15 7.61
N THR A 64 20.21 6.94 6.60
CA THR A 64 19.25 7.74 5.82
C THR A 64 18.24 6.82 5.13
N LEU A 65 18.70 5.73 4.49
CA LEU A 65 17.82 4.73 3.87
C LEU A 65 16.84 4.15 4.89
N PHE A 66 17.34 3.70 6.03
CA PHE A 66 16.53 3.04 7.06
C PHE A 66 15.50 3.97 7.68
N TYR A 67 15.90 5.16 8.16
CA TYR A 67 14.97 6.09 8.79
C TYR A 67 13.95 6.65 7.80
N THR A 68 14.36 6.92 6.55
CA THR A 68 13.42 7.36 5.50
C THR A 68 12.46 6.24 5.13
N GLY A 69 12.97 5.01 4.98
CA GLY A 69 12.19 3.80 4.76
C GLY A 69 11.27 3.45 5.94
N LEU A 70 11.55 3.92 7.15
CA LEU A 70 10.65 3.76 8.27
C LEU A 70 9.56 4.84 8.29
N VAL A 71 9.97 6.11 8.19
CA VAL A 71 9.10 7.27 8.42
C VAL A 71 8.09 7.47 7.29
N ILE A 72 8.53 7.46 6.02
CA ILE A 72 7.64 7.77 4.89
C ILE A 72 6.49 6.75 4.80
N PRO A 73 6.74 5.43 4.80
CA PRO A 73 5.65 4.45 4.73
C PRO A 73 4.75 4.50 5.96
N ALA A 74 5.31 4.71 7.15
CA ALA A 74 4.50 4.84 8.37
C ALA A 74 3.52 6.02 8.28
N VAL A 75 3.97 7.20 7.81
CA VAL A 75 3.10 8.36 7.61
C VAL A 75 1.97 8.04 6.63
N ILE A 76 2.29 7.40 5.49
CA ILE A 76 1.29 7.03 4.49
C ILE A 76 0.26 6.05 5.05
N ILE A 77 0.69 5.04 5.80
CA ILE A 77 -0.20 4.08 6.47
C ILE A 77 -1.11 4.82 7.46
N ILE A 78 -0.58 5.73 8.27
CA ILE A 78 -1.36 6.53 9.23
C ILE A 78 -2.41 7.35 8.51
N VAL A 79 -2.06 8.03 7.41
CA VAL A 79 -2.99 8.83 6.61
C VAL A 79 -4.11 7.95 6.04
N CYS A 80 -3.76 6.82 5.41
CA CYS A 80 -4.72 5.90 4.81
C CYS A 80 -5.66 5.27 5.85
N TYR A 81 -5.13 4.89 7.02
CA TYR A 81 -5.92 4.33 8.11
C TYR A 81 -6.83 5.38 8.76
N SER A 82 -6.32 6.59 8.97
CA SER A 82 -7.09 7.72 9.51
C SER A 82 -8.23 8.11 8.57
N LEU A 83 -7.97 8.18 7.26
CA LEU A 83 -8.99 8.40 6.24
C LEU A 83 -10.06 7.30 6.28
N GLY A 84 -9.67 6.03 6.37
CA GLY A 84 -10.59 4.91 6.55
C GLY A 84 -11.49 5.11 7.77
N ASN A 85 -10.91 5.41 8.92
CA ASN A 85 -11.67 5.65 10.15
C ASN A 85 -12.62 6.84 10.04
N LEU A 86 -12.22 7.93 9.38
CA LEU A 86 -13.11 9.07 9.11
C LEU A 86 -14.29 8.66 8.23
N ILE A 87 -14.05 7.87 7.18
CA ILE A 87 -15.11 7.33 6.31
C ILE A 87 -16.09 6.48 7.12
N LYS A 88 -15.59 5.60 7.98
CA LYS A 88 -16.42 4.68 8.79
C LYS A 88 -17.28 5.41 9.84
N LYS A 89 -16.85 6.59 10.29
CA LYS A 89 -17.60 7.43 11.24
C LYS A 89 -18.72 8.25 10.59
N GLN A 90 -18.74 8.40 9.27
CA GLN A 90 -19.80 9.13 8.58
C GLN A 90 -21.15 8.42 8.73
N SER A 91 -22.25 9.19 8.80
CA SER A 91 -23.59 8.62 8.85
C SER A 91 -24.02 8.08 7.48
N VAL A 92 -24.91 7.08 7.50
CA VAL A 92 -25.54 6.50 6.31
C VAL A 92 -27.03 6.80 6.36
N SER A 93 -27.52 7.62 5.43
CA SER A 93 -28.90 8.09 5.34
C SER A 93 -29.18 8.67 3.95
N SER A 94 -30.45 8.91 3.62
CA SER A 94 -30.82 9.56 2.35
C SER A 94 -30.30 10.99 2.22
N ASN A 95 -30.03 11.67 3.34
CA ASN A 95 -29.63 13.08 3.41
C ASN A 95 -28.14 13.28 3.71
N SER A 96 -27.38 12.20 3.90
CA SER A 96 -25.93 12.24 4.12
C SER A 96 -25.16 11.95 2.84
N TYR A 97 -23.84 12.20 2.86
CA TYR A 97 -22.97 11.84 1.74
C TYR A 97 -23.10 10.36 1.39
N PHE A 98 -23.00 9.46 2.36
CA PHE A 98 -23.22 8.04 2.12
C PHE A 98 -24.70 7.69 2.16
N LYS A 99 -25.22 7.18 1.05
CA LYS A 99 -26.61 6.70 0.94
C LYS A 99 -26.76 5.22 1.27
N ASN A 100 -25.67 4.47 1.25
CA ASN A 100 -25.65 3.03 1.47
C ASN A 100 -24.37 2.61 2.22
N GLU A 101 -24.51 1.73 3.21
CA GLU A 101 -23.40 1.13 3.97
C GLU A 101 -22.38 0.44 3.05
N LYS A 102 -22.82 -0.17 1.95
CA LYS A 102 -21.94 -0.82 0.98
C LYS A 102 -20.94 0.16 0.37
N ALA A 103 -21.37 1.38 0.03
CA ALA A 103 -20.50 2.40 -0.55
C ALA A 103 -19.47 2.89 0.48
N GLN A 104 -19.93 3.18 1.70
CA GLN A 104 -19.08 3.57 2.82
C GLN A 104 -18.02 2.51 3.12
N ARG A 105 -18.43 1.26 3.33
CA ARG A 105 -17.52 0.16 3.67
C ARG A 105 -16.59 -0.23 2.51
N SER A 106 -17.02 -0.07 1.27
CA SER A 106 -16.14 -0.23 0.10
C SER A 106 -15.04 0.83 0.09
N LEU A 107 -15.38 2.08 0.38
CA LEU A 107 -14.41 3.17 0.42
C LEU A 107 -13.46 3.05 1.62
N TYR A 108 -13.98 2.62 2.79
CA TYR A 108 -13.15 2.23 3.93
C TYR A 108 -12.14 1.14 3.54
N SER A 109 -12.61 0.06 2.93
CA SER A 109 -11.76 -1.08 2.57
C SER A 109 -10.72 -0.70 1.53
N TRP A 110 -11.08 0.17 0.57
CA TRP A 110 -10.15 0.77 -0.39
C TRP A 110 -9.07 1.60 0.30
N SER A 111 -9.44 2.45 1.25
CA SER A 111 -8.47 3.28 2.01
C SER A 111 -7.48 2.42 2.77
N VAL A 112 -7.97 1.36 3.43
CA VAL A 112 -7.12 0.42 4.18
C VAL A 112 -6.23 -0.41 3.24
N SER A 113 -6.77 -0.91 2.12
CA SER A 113 -5.98 -1.70 1.17
C SER A 113 -4.97 -0.86 0.40
N LEU A 114 -5.22 0.45 0.22
CA LEU A 114 -4.25 1.38 -0.38
C LEU A 114 -2.97 1.47 0.46
N ALA A 115 -3.08 1.47 1.79
CA ALA A 115 -1.90 1.40 2.66
C ALA A 115 -1.05 0.14 2.40
N GLY A 116 -1.70 -1.01 2.16
CA GLY A 116 -1.00 -2.24 1.80
C GLY A 116 -0.35 -2.17 0.41
N ALA A 117 -0.98 -1.48 -0.55
CA ALA A 117 -0.39 -1.25 -1.87
C ALA A 117 0.88 -0.38 -1.78
N PHE A 118 0.89 0.63 -0.91
CA PHE A 118 2.09 1.40 -0.62
C PHE A 118 3.20 0.55 0.01
N ASN A 119 2.89 -0.36 0.94
CA ASN A 119 3.89 -1.29 1.47
C ASN A 119 4.55 -2.12 0.38
N LEU A 120 3.78 -2.62 -0.61
CA LEU A 120 4.34 -3.35 -1.75
C LEU A 120 5.23 -2.45 -2.62
N PHE A 121 4.83 -1.20 -2.84
CA PHE A 121 5.64 -0.23 -3.56
C PHE A 121 6.97 0.07 -2.87
N PHE A 122 6.96 0.34 -1.57
CA PHE A 122 8.22 0.56 -0.84
C PHE A 122 9.06 -0.70 -0.73
N SER A 123 8.43 -1.88 -0.66
CA SER A 123 9.15 -3.16 -0.75
C SER A 123 9.86 -3.30 -2.09
N ALA A 124 9.18 -2.93 -3.18
CA ALA A 124 9.76 -2.95 -4.51
C ALA A 124 10.93 -1.96 -4.63
N LEU A 125 10.79 -0.76 -4.07
CA LEU A 125 11.85 0.24 -4.04
C LEU A 125 13.08 -0.24 -3.25
N LEU A 126 12.89 -0.82 -2.05
CA LEU A 126 13.98 -1.41 -1.27
C LEU A 126 14.67 -2.55 -2.01
N THR A 127 13.89 -3.40 -2.66
CA THR A 127 14.41 -4.50 -3.48
C THR A 127 15.27 -3.98 -4.62
N ALA A 128 14.82 -2.93 -5.31
CA ALA A 128 15.60 -2.28 -6.36
C ALA A 128 16.92 -1.72 -5.80
N ILE A 129 16.91 -1.09 -4.62
CA ILE A 129 18.12 -0.59 -3.95
C ILE A 129 19.07 -1.74 -3.59
N ILE A 130 18.56 -2.86 -3.09
CA ILE A 130 19.39 -4.04 -2.81
C ILE A 130 20.06 -4.53 -4.10
N PHE A 131 19.30 -4.67 -5.18
CA PHE A 131 19.83 -5.12 -6.46
C PHE A 131 20.87 -4.17 -7.06
N THR A 132 20.67 -2.85 -6.98
CA THR A 132 21.63 -1.87 -7.53
C THR A 132 22.98 -1.89 -6.81
N ASN A 133 23.04 -2.40 -5.58
CA ASN A 133 24.26 -2.49 -4.79
C ASN A 133 24.77 -3.93 -4.65
N ASN A 134 24.11 -4.92 -5.27
CA ASN A 134 24.62 -6.29 -5.28
C ASN A 134 25.74 -6.42 -6.32
N GLN A 135 26.90 -6.94 -5.89
CA GLN A 135 28.08 -7.13 -6.72
C GLN A 135 27.92 -8.25 -7.76
N GLU A 136 26.91 -9.12 -7.61
CA GLU A 136 26.62 -10.25 -8.50
C GLU A 136 25.99 -9.88 -9.86
N GLY A 137 25.88 -8.58 -10.19
CA GLY A 137 25.73 -8.15 -11.58
C GLY A 137 24.35 -8.40 -12.20
N PHE A 138 23.26 -8.20 -11.46
CA PHE A 138 21.99 -7.90 -12.13
C PHE A 138 22.18 -6.61 -12.93
N GLN A 139 22.08 -6.71 -14.26
CA GLN A 139 22.13 -5.54 -15.15
C GLN A 139 21.10 -4.51 -14.69
N GLN A 140 21.38 -3.20 -14.84
CA GLN A 140 20.49 -2.09 -14.45
C GLN A 140 19.01 -2.29 -14.85
N ASN A 141 18.75 -3.04 -15.92
CA ASN A 141 17.41 -3.30 -16.43
C ASN A 141 16.60 -4.33 -15.62
N GLY A 142 17.23 -5.10 -14.71
CA GLY A 142 16.59 -6.21 -13.99
C GLY A 142 15.52 -5.77 -12.98
N TYR A 143 15.68 -4.60 -12.34
CA TYR A 143 14.75 -4.09 -11.32
C TYR A 143 13.75 -3.07 -11.85
N ILE A 144 13.93 -2.55 -13.07
CA ILE A 144 13.02 -1.57 -13.68
C ILE A 144 11.59 -2.11 -13.79
N PRO A 145 11.35 -3.36 -14.26
CA PRO A 145 9.98 -3.92 -14.31
C PRO A 145 9.30 -3.98 -12.94
N LEU A 146 10.08 -4.18 -11.87
CA LEU A 146 9.58 -4.26 -10.51
C LEU A 146 9.14 -2.87 -9.99
N LEU A 147 9.92 -1.82 -10.27
CA LEU A 147 9.53 -0.44 -9.99
C LEU A 147 8.29 -0.02 -10.80
N VAL A 148 8.30 -0.24 -12.11
CA VAL A 148 7.17 0.10 -12.99
C VAL A 148 5.91 -0.68 -12.59
N GLY A 149 6.02 -1.98 -12.34
CA GLY A 149 4.90 -2.81 -11.90
C GLY A 149 4.28 -2.32 -10.59
N SER A 150 5.12 -1.94 -9.63
CA SER A 150 4.65 -1.39 -8.36
C SER A 150 3.97 -0.02 -8.49
N LEU A 151 4.44 0.85 -9.39
CA LEU A 151 3.77 2.11 -9.73
C LEU A 151 2.41 1.87 -10.39
N VAL A 152 2.33 0.93 -11.33
CA VAL A 152 1.08 0.55 -12.01
C VAL A 152 0.05 0.03 -10.99
N ILE A 153 0.48 -0.71 -9.97
CA ILE A 153 -0.41 -1.15 -8.88
C ILE A 153 -0.99 0.07 -8.14
N ILE A 154 -0.19 1.05 -7.75
CA ILE A 154 -0.71 2.26 -7.10
C ILE A 154 -1.69 3.01 -8.02
N LEU A 155 -1.33 3.19 -9.29
CA LEU A 155 -2.19 3.87 -10.27
C LEU A 155 -3.52 3.15 -10.46
N PHE A 156 -3.51 1.81 -10.53
CA PHE A 156 -4.72 1.00 -10.59
C PHE A 156 -5.62 1.24 -9.37
N TRP A 157 -5.04 1.33 -8.17
CA TRP A 157 -5.78 1.65 -6.94
C TRP A 157 -6.44 3.03 -7.01
N ILE A 158 -5.75 4.04 -7.55
CA ILE A 158 -6.30 5.40 -7.71
C ILE A 158 -7.44 5.41 -8.73
N ILE A 159 -7.28 4.76 -9.88
CA ILE A 159 -8.31 4.68 -10.94
C ILE A 159 -9.57 3.96 -10.44
N TRP A 160 -9.42 3.06 -9.47
CA TRP A 160 -10.56 2.36 -8.86
C TRP A 160 -11.45 3.26 -7.99
N LEU A 161 -10.92 4.39 -7.47
CA LEU A 161 -11.64 5.28 -6.57
C LEU A 161 -12.95 5.84 -7.20
N PRO A 162 -12.94 6.44 -8.41
CA PRO A 162 -14.17 6.87 -9.08
C PRO A 162 -15.24 5.78 -9.21
N LEU A 163 -14.85 4.52 -9.43
CA LEU A 163 -15.79 3.40 -9.53
C LEU A 163 -16.48 3.09 -8.20
N ILE A 164 -15.78 3.25 -7.08
CA ILE A 164 -16.37 3.13 -5.74
C ILE A 164 -17.34 4.30 -5.49
N LEU A 165 -16.92 5.52 -5.80
CA LEU A 165 -17.72 6.72 -5.56
C LEU A 165 -19.04 6.70 -6.37
N ARG A 166 -19.05 6.11 -7.57
CA ARG A 166 -20.28 5.92 -8.35
C ARG A 166 -21.33 5.05 -7.65
N LYS A 167 -20.92 4.11 -6.78
CA LYS A 167 -21.84 3.24 -6.02
C LYS A 167 -22.56 3.97 -4.89
N ASN A 168 -22.19 5.22 -4.63
CA ASN A 168 -22.79 6.07 -3.60
C ASN A 168 -23.97 6.91 -4.13
N LYS A 169 -24.30 6.79 -5.42
CA LYS A 169 -25.46 7.44 -6.03
C LYS A 169 -26.74 6.68 -5.71
#